data_AF-A0A368LFS8-F1
#
_entry.id   AF-A0A368LFS8-F1
#
_cell.length_a   1.000
_cell.length_b   1.000
_cell.length_c   1.000
_cell.angle_alpha   90.00
_cell.angle_beta   90.00
_cell.angle_gamma   90.00
#
_symmetry.space_group_name_H-M   'P 1'
#
loop_
_entity.id
_entity.type
_entity.pdbx_description
1 polymer ?
#
loop_
_entity_poly.entity_id
_entity_poly.type
_entity_poly.pdbx_seq_one_letter_code
_entity_poly.pdbx_strand_id
1 'polypeptide(L)'
;SVLSARPLRLLVVGGSLGAVALNERLAPALAQLPEEQRPQVRHQAGKGRDADTTALYQQYGVVAEVSAFIDDMAAAYDWADP
;
A
#
# COMPACT_ATOMS: atom_id res chain seq x y z
N SER A 1 28.22 7.93 -6.34
CA SER A 1 27.81 7.79 -4.93
C SER A 1 26.30 7.77 -4.92
N VAL A 2 25.70 6.59 -5.00
CA VAL A 2 24.24 6.46 -4.91
C VAL A 2 23.89 6.57 -3.44
N LEU A 3 23.50 7.77 -3.00
CA LEU A 3 22.88 7.92 -1.69
C LEU A 3 21.69 6.97 -1.67
N SER A 4 21.74 5.93 -0.82
CA SER A 4 20.65 4.98 -0.61
C SER A 4 19.46 5.72 -0.01
N ALA A 5 18.66 6.36 -0.87
CA ALA A 5 17.32 6.76 -0.50
C ALA A 5 16.55 5.48 -0.19
N ARG A 6 16.10 5.35 1.06
CA ARG A 6 15.20 4.25 1.44
C ARG A 6 13.95 4.29 0.55
N PRO A 7 13.30 3.14 0.28
CA PRO A 7 11.98 3.14 -0.35
C PRO A 7 11.02 4.08 0.38
N LEU A 8 10.22 4.82 -0.39
CA LEU A 8 9.15 5.65 0.16
C LEU A 8 8.15 4.77 0.91
N ARG A 9 7.54 5.30 1.96
CA ARG A 9 6.50 4.63 2.74
C ARG A 9 5.15 5.25 2.41
N LEU A 10 4.35 4.52 1.66
CA LEU A 10 3.05 4.95 1.18
C LEU A 10 1.94 4.37 2.05
N LEU A 11 1.19 5.25 2.72
CA LEU A 11 -0.03 4.89 3.43
C LEU A 11 -1.25 5.15 2.55
N VAL A 12 -2.10 4.15 2.41
CA VAL A 12 -3.30 4.16 1.58
C VAL A 12 -4.49 3.90 2.49
N VAL A 13 -5.33 4.91 2.67
CA VAL A 13 -6.49 4.84 3.55
C VAL A 13 -7.76 4.96 2.72
N GLY A 14 -8.48 3.85 2.52
CA GLY A 14 -9.84 3.88 2.01
C GLY A 14 -10.84 4.26 3.11
N GLY A 15 -11.93 4.93 2.76
CA GLY A 15 -13.06 5.12 3.67
C GLY A 15 -13.74 3.79 4.04
N SER A 16 -14.67 3.80 4.99
CA SER A 16 -15.36 2.59 5.51
C SER A 16 -16.10 1.77 4.45
N LEU A 17 -16.46 2.38 3.31
CA LEU A 17 -17.10 1.72 2.17
C LEU A 17 -16.11 1.04 1.21
N GLY A 18 -14.80 1.14 1.50
CA GLY A 18 -13.73 0.65 0.65
C GLY A 18 -13.59 1.54 -0.58
N ALA A 19 -12.43 2.16 -0.76
CA ALA A 19 -12.09 2.74 -2.04
C ALA A 19 -11.76 1.58 -3.00
N VAL A 20 -12.78 0.86 -3.49
CA VAL A 20 -12.63 -0.35 -4.33
C VAL A 20 -11.70 -0.07 -5.52
N ALA A 21 -11.82 1.13 -6.10
CA ALA A 21 -10.93 1.57 -7.16
C ALA A 21 -9.44 1.61 -6.74
N LEU A 22 -9.10 1.96 -5.49
CA LEU A 22 -7.72 1.93 -4.98
C LEU A 22 -7.26 0.49 -4.75
N ASN A 23 -8.12 -0.39 -4.22
CA ASN A 23 -7.81 -1.81 -4.04
C ASN A 23 -7.40 -2.48 -5.36
N GLU A 24 -8.06 -2.12 -6.46
CA GLU A 24 -7.84 -2.71 -7.78
C GLU A 24 -6.72 -2.05 -8.59
N ARG A 25 -6.50 -0.74 -8.41
CA ARG A 25 -5.64 0.03 -9.33
C ARG A 25 -4.27 0.36 -8.78
N LEU A 26 -4.08 0.31 -7.46
CA LEU A 26 -2.83 0.79 -6.89
C LEU A 26 -1.66 -0.15 -7.14
N ALA A 27 -1.83 -1.45 -6.92
CA ALA A 27 -0.81 -2.45 -7.22
C ALA A 27 -0.31 -2.41 -8.69
N PRO A 28 -1.18 -2.43 -9.73
CA PRO A 28 -0.73 -2.32 -11.12
C PRO A 28 -0.10 -0.96 -11.45
N ALA A 29 -0.51 0.13 -10.80
CA ALA A 29 0.14 1.42 -10.99
C ALA A 29 1.57 1.42 -10.42
N LEU A 30 1.75 0.91 -9.20
CA LEU A 30 3.07 0.85 -8.55
C LEU A 30 4.03 -0.10 -9.26
N ALA A 31 3.53 -1.18 -9.87
CA ALA A 31 4.36 -2.13 -10.61
C ALA A 31 5.02 -1.52 -11.87
N GLN A 32 4.51 -0.40 -12.38
CA GLN A 32 5.11 0.32 -13.50
C GLN A 32 6.39 1.06 -13.12
N LEU A 33 6.63 1.26 -11.82
CA LEU A 33 7.89 1.83 -11.32
C LEU A 33 8.99 0.75 -11.34
N PRO A 34 10.26 1.15 -11.59
CA PRO A 34 11.41 0.29 -11.33
C PRO A 34 11.36 -0.27 -9.91
N GLU A 35 11.75 -1.53 -9.72
CA GLU A 35 11.62 -2.23 -8.44
C GLU A 35 12.25 -1.45 -7.27
N GLU A 36 13.43 -0.87 -7.52
CA GLU A 36 14.19 -0.02 -6.60
C GLU A 36 13.52 1.32 -6.23
N GLN A 37 12.50 1.73 -6.96
CA GLN A 37 11.73 2.96 -6.72
C GLN A 37 10.33 2.69 -6.17
N ARG A 38 9.93 1.42 -6.07
CA ARG A 38 8.61 1.06 -5.53
C ARG A 38 8.53 1.40 -4.04
N PRO A 39 7.45 2.02 -3.57
CA PRO A 39 7.27 2.27 -2.16
C PRO A 39 6.97 0.98 -1.40
N GLN A 40 7.27 0.97 -0.11
CA GLN A 40 6.62 0.08 0.84
C GLN A 40 5.21 0.59 1.07
N VAL A 41 4.22 -0.30 1.05
CA VAL A 41 2.82 0.12 1.14
C VAL A 41 2.17 -0.41 2.42
N ARG A 42 1.39 0.45 3.09
CA ARG A 42 0.36 0.07 4.05
C ARG A 42 -1.00 0.44 3.49
N HIS A 43 -1.91 -0.52 3.36
CA HIS A 43 -3.21 -0.31 2.71
C HIS A 43 -4.38 -0.79 3.58
N GLN A 44 -5.24 0.14 3.99
CA GLN A 44 -6.57 -0.16 4.49
C GLN A 44 -7.54 -0.45 3.34
N ALA A 45 -7.79 -1.74 3.06
CA ALA A 45 -8.63 -2.18 1.96
C ALA A 45 -10.15 -2.18 2.28
N GLY A 46 -10.51 -2.14 3.56
CA GLY A 46 -11.88 -2.30 4.04
C GLY A 46 -12.26 -3.76 4.32
N LYS A 47 -13.33 -3.96 5.10
CA LYS A 47 -13.80 -5.28 5.55
C LYS A 47 -14.09 -6.23 4.39
N GLY A 48 -13.46 -7.40 4.40
CA GLY A 48 -13.69 -8.48 3.44
C GLY A 48 -13.03 -8.26 2.08
N ARG A 49 -12.08 -7.31 1.97
CA ARG A 49 -11.34 -7.01 0.74
C ARG A 49 -9.82 -7.14 0.90
N ASP A 50 -9.36 -7.33 2.13
CA ASP A 50 -7.96 -7.45 2.53
C ASP A 50 -7.26 -8.63 1.84
N ALA A 51 -7.89 -9.80 1.80
CA ALA A 51 -7.33 -10.98 1.13
C ALA A 51 -7.15 -10.77 -0.39
N ASP A 52 -8.21 -10.31 -1.09
CA ASP A 52 -8.18 -10.05 -2.53
C ASP A 52 -7.14 -8.96 -2.87
N THR A 53 -7.10 -7.89 -2.07
CA THR A 53 -6.14 -6.80 -2.27
C THR A 53 -4.71 -7.27 -2.03
N THR A 54 -4.47 -8.12 -1.02
CA THR A 54 -3.16 -8.75 -0.78
C THR A 54 -2.73 -9.60 -1.96
N ALA A 55 -3.63 -10.43 -2.51
CA ALA A 55 -3.34 -11.26 -3.66
C ALA A 55 -2.97 -10.41 -4.90
N LEU A 56 -3.61 -9.27 -5.08
CA LEU A 56 -3.29 -8.36 -6.17
C LEU A 56 -1.88 -7.76 -6.03
N TYR A 57 -1.50 -7.31 -4.83
CA TYR A 57 -0.13 -6.84 -4.56
C TYR A 57 0.92 -7.92 -4.86
N GLN A 58 0.66 -9.16 -4.44
CA GLN A 58 1.53 -10.30 -4.71
C GLN A 58 1.64 -10.60 -6.22
N GLN A 59 0.51 -10.60 -6.93
CA GLN A 59 0.47 -10.82 -8.39
C GLN A 59 1.34 -9.81 -9.15
N TYR A 60 1.35 -8.55 -8.70
CA TYR A 60 2.13 -7.48 -9.33
C TYR A 60 3.56 -7.32 -8.78
N GLY A 61 3.97 -8.18 -7.83
CA GLY A 61 5.31 -8.13 -7.24
C GLY A 61 5.58 -6.83 -6.47
N VAL A 62 4.57 -6.29 -5.81
CA VAL A 62 4.65 -5.07 -4.99
C VAL A 62 4.48 -5.45 -3.52
N VAL A 63 5.42 -5.03 -2.67
CA VAL A 63 5.40 -5.32 -1.24
C VAL A 63 4.40 -4.42 -0.53
N ALA A 64 3.38 -5.01 0.09
CA ALA A 64 2.36 -4.29 0.84
C ALA A 64 1.92 -5.04 2.10
N GLU A 65 1.67 -4.29 3.16
CA GLU A 65 0.90 -4.71 4.33
C GLU A 65 -0.55 -4.24 4.12
N VAL A 66 -1.49 -5.18 4.04
CA VAL A 66 -2.90 -4.89 3.77
C VAL A 66 -3.74 -5.33 4.96
N SER A 67 -4.66 -4.47 5.39
CA SER A 67 -5.60 -4.79 6.47
C SER A 67 -7.01 -4.30 6.14
N ALA A 68 -8.01 -4.88 6.79
CA ALA A 68 -9.39 -4.41 6.69
C ALA A 68 -9.56 -3.03 7.34
N PHE A 69 -8.88 -2.82 8.47
CA PHE A 69 -8.86 -1.59 9.27
C PHE A 69 -7.45 -1.36 9.84
N ILE A 70 -7.11 -0.10 10.06
CA ILE A 70 -5.88 0.29 10.76
C ILE A 70 -6.27 0.75 12.17
N ASP A 71 -5.86 -0.01 13.19
CA ASP A 71 -6.24 0.26 14.58
C ASP A 71 -5.52 1.48 15.16
N ASP A 72 -4.23 1.65 14.83
CA ASP A 72 -3.41 2.79 15.25
C ASP A 72 -3.11 3.70 14.05
N MET A 73 -4.05 4.60 13.76
CA MET A 73 -3.90 5.57 12.69
C MET A 73 -2.74 6.54 12.94
N ALA A 74 -2.42 6.87 14.19
CA ALA A 74 -1.32 7.79 14.50
C ALA A 74 0.02 7.16 14.11
N ALA A 75 0.26 5.91 14.52
CA ALA A 75 1.45 5.16 14.13
C ALA A 75 1.51 4.92 12.61
N ALA A 76 0.37 4.77 11.94
CA ALA A 76 0.32 4.64 10.48
C ALA A 76 0.74 5.93 9.79
N TYR A 77 0.27 7.09 10.25
CA TYR A 77 0.68 8.39 9.74
C TYR A 77 2.16 8.68 10.01
N ASP A 78 2.66 8.41 11.22
CA ASP A 78 4.07 8.60 11.58
C ASP A 78 5.01 7.68 10.77
N TRP A 79 4.51 6.52 10.35
CA TRP A 79 5.26 5.62 9.49
C TRP A 79 5.36 6.12 8.05
N ALA A 80 4.33 6.78 7.53
CA ALA A 80 4.25 7.23 6.15
C ALA A 80 5.21 8.41 5.88
N ASP A 81 5.70 8.50 4.65
CA ASP A 81 6.40 9.70 4.20
C ASP A 81 5.41 10.82 3.87
N PRO A 82 5.76 12.09 4.17
CA PRO A 82 4.93 13.25 3.87
C PRO A 82 4.87 13.61 2.37
#